data_AF-A0A9X1LJW3-F1
#
_entry.id   AF-A0A9X1LJW3-F1
#
_cell.length_a   1.000
_cell.length_b   1.000
_cell.length_c   1.000
_cell.angle_alpha   90.00
_cell.angle_beta   90.00
_cell.angle_gamma   90.00
#
_symmetry.space_group_name_H-M   'P 1'
#
loop_
_entity.id
_entity.type
_entity.pdbx_description
1 polymer ?
#
loop_
_entity_poly.entity_id
_entity_poly.type
_entity_poly.pdbx_seq_one_letter_code
_entity_poly.pdbx_strand_id
1 'polypeptide(L)'
;MAKFRNSFLHRFLNWKSRNLSHRQFLMFLSAIIGFIAGIFAVIIKNLTHLIQSLLEGEFIVKYHDAFYFIFPVIGLLLVYLIIKFIFKRNVGHGIPTTLYAISRQKGIMKRFQMYASLITAPITVGFGGSVGLEGPTVATGASLGSNISRIFLMNQASRTLLIGCAAAGAMSSIFKAPIAAIIFAIEVFSLDLTLASLLPLLIASVSAILTSYFFFGSEIILPFKLEDAFTISEVPYYILLGILASVCSIYFSKVYFGSTKLLAKITSPFVRLIIAGLGLGTLIYFIPPLYGEGYNVINNLLQENYLQALGTNLFNAYLENIWVVIILLAGLVIFKIIASSLTFSAGGVGGIFAPVLFMGSAMGHCFALIINNLGIFKHQISVSNFTLVGMAGLMAGVLHAPLTAIFLIAELTHGYELFIPLMITAAISYMITSKFQPHSVYTMELAQRGDLLTHDKDQTVLTLMNISQVVEKNFIPLEIDMNLGDVIHQGVVKSSRNIFPVIDENRKFMGIILLDDIRSIMFNEKLYDEVKVQDIMQQAPEIIDIENDRMKTIMKKFQESNAWNLPVVEKGNYVGFISKSKLLTAYRKKLIEVTV
;
A
#
# COMPACT_ATOMS: atom_id res chain seq x y z
N MET A 1 -11.26 -10.51 36.65
CA MET A 1 -11.94 -11.40 35.67
C MET A 1 -13.46 -11.51 35.81
N ALA A 2 -14.13 -10.96 36.84
CA ALA A 2 -15.58 -11.13 37.02
C ALA A 2 -16.50 -10.10 36.30
N LYS A 3 -15.99 -8.93 35.88
CA LYS A 3 -16.82 -7.86 35.30
C LYS A 3 -17.19 -8.01 33.80
N PHE A 4 -16.60 -8.97 33.09
CA PHE A 4 -16.89 -9.17 31.65
C PHE A 4 -18.01 -10.17 31.36
N ARG A 5 -18.53 -10.89 32.38
CA ARG A 5 -19.49 -11.99 32.19
C ARG A 5 -20.93 -11.55 31.90
N ASN A 6 -21.24 -10.25 32.00
CA ASN A 6 -22.60 -9.71 31.89
C ASN A 6 -22.81 -8.64 30.79
N SER A 7 -21.85 -8.45 29.87
CA SER A 7 -22.06 -7.54 28.74
C SER A 7 -23.08 -8.13 27.75
N PHE A 8 -23.97 -7.29 27.19
CA PHE A 8 -24.85 -7.63 26.06
C PHE A 8 -24.08 -8.32 24.93
N LEU A 9 -22.83 -7.89 24.70
CA LEU A 9 -21.92 -8.47 23.73
C LEU A 9 -21.61 -9.95 24.03
N HIS A 10 -21.39 -10.30 25.29
CA HIS A 10 -21.12 -11.68 25.70
C HIS A 10 -22.34 -12.58 25.53
N ARG A 11 -23.55 -12.07 25.84
CA ARG A 11 -24.80 -12.80 25.59
C ARG A 11 -25.00 -13.04 24.09
N PHE A 12 -24.74 -12.03 23.27
CA PHE A 12 -24.81 -12.15 21.82
C PHE A 12 -23.78 -13.13 21.25
N LEU A 13 -22.52 -13.10 21.74
CA LEU A 13 -21.48 -14.05 21.32
C LEU A 13 -21.85 -15.50 21.67
N ASN A 14 -22.43 -15.73 22.84
CA ASN A 14 -22.93 -17.04 23.24
C ASN A 14 -24.09 -17.49 22.35
N TRP A 15 -25.07 -16.61 22.10
CA TRP A 15 -26.18 -16.91 21.19
C TRP A 15 -25.70 -17.25 19.78
N LYS A 16 -24.76 -16.45 19.24
CA LYS A 16 -24.14 -16.67 17.94
C LYS A 16 -23.50 -18.06 17.86
N SER A 17 -22.71 -18.43 18.87
CA SER A 17 -22.01 -19.72 18.90
C SER A 17 -22.95 -20.93 18.86
N ARG A 18 -24.21 -20.75 19.27
CA ARG A 18 -25.23 -21.79 19.30
C ARG A 18 -26.11 -21.83 18.04
N ASN A 19 -26.32 -20.69 17.37
CA ASN A 19 -27.36 -20.55 16.35
C ASN A 19 -26.85 -20.27 14.93
N LEU A 20 -25.61 -19.85 14.74
CA LEU A 20 -25.08 -19.49 13.43
C LEU A 20 -23.77 -20.21 13.12
N SER A 21 -23.68 -20.77 11.90
CA SER A 21 -22.41 -21.26 11.39
C SER A 21 -21.44 -20.10 11.15
N HIS A 22 -20.14 -20.38 11.21
CA HIS A 22 -19.10 -19.38 10.94
C HIS A 22 -19.28 -18.70 9.58
N ARG A 23 -19.64 -19.48 8.54
CA ARG A 23 -19.85 -19.00 7.18
C ARG A 23 -21.06 -18.06 7.07
N GLN A 24 -22.19 -18.42 7.66
CA GLN A 24 -23.39 -17.57 7.67
C GLN A 24 -23.14 -16.26 8.42
N PHE A 25 -22.44 -16.34 9.57
CA PHE A 25 -22.09 -15.15 10.33
C PHE A 25 -21.15 -14.23 9.55
N LEU A 26 -20.18 -14.78 8.80
CA LEU A 26 -19.31 -13.99 7.94
C LEU A 26 -20.07 -13.25 6.84
N MET A 27 -21.03 -13.91 6.19
CA MET A 27 -21.88 -13.29 5.16
C MET A 27 -22.71 -12.13 5.73
N PHE A 28 -23.31 -12.34 6.91
CA PHE A 28 -24.05 -11.29 7.60
C PHE A 28 -23.13 -10.10 7.96
N LEU A 29 -21.94 -10.40 8.47
CA LEU A 29 -20.98 -9.37 8.84
C LEU A 29 -20.44 -8.61 7.63
N SER A 30 -20.23 -9.28 6.49
CA SER A 30 -19.84 -8.62 5.25
C SER A 30 -20.90 -7.65 4.73
N ALA A 31 -22.19 -7.97 4.86
CA ALA A 31 -23.27 -7.06 4.52
C ALA A 31 -23.22 -5.78 5.39
N ILE A 32 -23.14 -5.94 6.71
CA ILE A 32 -23.03 -4.81 7.65
C ILE A 32 -21.80 -3.95 7.36
N ILE A 33 -20.65 -4.58 7.13
CA ILE A 33 -19.42 -3.87 6.82
C ILE A 33 -19.54 -3.11 5.50
N GLY A 34 -20.13 -3.72 4.47
CA GLY A 34 -20.41 -3.06 3.19
C GLY A 34 -21.30 -1.83 3.36
N PHE A 35 -22.42 -1.97 4.07
CA PHE A 35 -23.32 -0.86 4.39
C PHE A 35 -22.60 0.30 5.09
N ILE A 36 -21.86 0.03 6.17
CA ILE A 36 -21.15 1.08 6.91
C ILE A 36 -20.01 1.68 6.08
N ALA A 37 -19.30 0.88 5.28
CA ALA A 37 -18.28 1.40 4.36
C ALA A 37 -18.89 2.34 3.32
N GLY A 38 -20.08 2.02 2.81
CA GLY A 38 -20.87 2.90 1.94
C GLY A 38 -21.24 4.22 2.63
N ILE A 39 -21.71 4.17 3.88
CA ILE A 39 -21.96 5.38 4.69
C ILE A 39 -20.69 6.23 4.83
N PHE A 40 -19.53 5.62 5.10
CA PHE A 40 -18.28 6.37 5.19
C PHE A 40 -17.88 7.03 3.88
N ALA A 41 -18.06 6.35 2.75
CA ALA A 41 -17.83 6.96 1.43
C ALA A 41 -18.75 8.18 1.22
N VAL A 42 -20.04 8.06 1.55
CA VAL A 42 -21.01 9.15 1.48
C VAL A 42 -20.60 10.34 2.34
N ILE A 43 -20.21 10.09 3.60
CA ILE A 43 -19.79 11.16 4.52
C ILE A 43 -18.54 11.88 4.00
N ILE A 44 -17.51 11.14 3.56
CA ILE A 44 -16.27 11.73 3.04
C ILE A 44 -16.56 12.62 1.84
N LYS A 45 -17.37 12.15 0.89
CA LYS A 45 -17.72 12.91 -0.31
C LYS A 45 -18.54 14.15 0.03
N ASN A 46 -19.57 14.02 0.87
CA ASN A 46 -20.41 15.15 1.27
C ASN A 46 -19.65 16.22 2.07
N LEU A 47 -18.74 15.81 2.96
CA LEU A 47 -17.88 16.76 3.68
C LEU A 47 -16.95 17.52 2.73
N THR A 48 -16.41 16.83 1.72
CA THR A 48 -15.54 17.47 0.73
C THR A 48 -16.31 18.49 -0.12
N HIS A 49 -17.48 18.09 -0.62
CA HIS A 49 -18.36 18.97 -1.39
C HIS A 49 -18.85 20.15 -0.56
N LEU A 50 -19.17 19.94 0.72
CA LEU A 50 -19.53 21.03 1.64
C LEU A 50 -18.39 22.06 1.73
N ILE A 51 -17.15 21.61 1.95
CA ILE A 51 -15.98 22.49 2.02
C ILE A 51 -15.80 23.24 0.69
N GLN A 52 -15.87 22.55 -0.45
CA GLN A 52 -15.74 23.18 -1.78
C GLN A 52 -16.83 24.23 -2.01
N SER A 53 -18.10 23.89 -1.75
CA SER A 53 -19.23 24.82 -1.90
C SER A 53 -19.13 26.05 -0.99
N LEU A 54 -18.58 25.90 0.23
CA LEU A 54 -18.33 27.03 1.13
C LEU A 54 -17.22 27.95 0.62
N LEU A 55 -16.21 27.39 -0.06
CA LEU A 55 -15.11 28.16 -0.67
C LEU A 55 -15.51 28.83 -2.00
N GLU A 56 -16.48 28.24 -2.72
CA GLU A 56 -17.02 28.73 -3.99
C GLU A 56 -18.24 29.68 -3.82
N GLY A 57 -18.84 29.75 -2.63
CA GLY A 57 -20.03 30.57 -2.36
C GLY A 57 -19.85 32.09 -2.51
N GLU A 58 -20.96 32.81 -2.65
CA GLU A 58 -21.06 34.26 -3.01
C GLU A 58 -20.17 35.21 -2.17
N PHE A 59 -19.80 34.85 -0.94
CA PHE A 59 -18.94 35.67 -0.07
C PHE A 59 -17.47 35.76 -0.54
N ILE A 60 -17.00 34.81 -1.36
CA ILE A 60 -15.59 34.66 -1.76
C ILE A 60 -15.39 34.92 -3.28
N VAL A 61 -16.45 34.99 -4.08
CA VAL A 61 -16.40 35.17 -5.55
C VAL A 61 -15.63 36.42 -5.99
N LYS A 62 -15.66 37.52 -5.22
CA LYS A 62 -14.91 38.76 -5.54
C LYS A 62 -13.39 38.68 -5.30
N TYR A 63 -12.94 37.74 -4.49
CA TYR A 63 -11.52 37.55 -4.13
C TYR A 63 -10.96 36.22 -4.66
N HIS A 64 -11.78 35.43 -5.35
CA HIS A 64 -11.50 34.04 -5.73
C HIS A 64 -10.28 33.92 -6.64
N ASP A 65 -10.17 34.75 -7.69
CA ASP A 65 -9.05 34.68 -8.64
C ASP A 65 -7.68 35.06 -8.02
N ALA A 66 -7.68 35.89 -6.98
CA ALA A 66 -6.45 36.38 -6.35
C ALA A 66 -5.94 35.49 -5.21
N PHE A 67 -6.83 34.77 -4.50
CA PHE A 67 -6.50 34.03 -3.28
C PHE A 67 -6.61 32.50 -3.41
N TYR A 68 -7.01 31.97 -4.58
CA TYR A 68 -7.18 30.53 -4.84
C TYR A 68 -5.94 29.68 -4.44
N PHE A 69 -4.74 30.24 -4.60
CA PHE A 69 -3.47 29.57 -4.29
C PHE A 69 -3.20 29.39 -2.80
N ILE A 70 -3.90 30.13 -1.92
CA ILE A 70 -3.70 30.09 -0.46
C ILE A 70 -4.53 28.99 0.19
N PHE A 71 -5.67 28.60 -0.40
CA PHE A 71 -6.54 27.58 0.19
C PHE A 71 -5.83 26.24 0.44
N PRO A 72 -5.01 25.69 -0.48
CA PRO A 72 -4.29 24.46 -0.21
C PRO A 72 -3.36 24.57 1.01
N VAL A 73 -2.72 25.73 1.20
CA VAL A 73 -1.85 26.00 2.36
C VAL A 73 -2.66 25.98 3.65
N ILE A 74 -3.83 26.62 3.65
CA ILE A 74 -4.75 26.63 4.81
C ILE A 74 -5.24 25.22 5.14
N GLY A 75 -5.70 24.48 4.12
CA GLY A 75 -6.17 23.10 4.30
C GLY A 75 -5.09 22.18 4.88
N LEU A 76 -3.88 22.26 4.34
CA LEU A 76 -2.72 21.50 4.84
C LEU A 76 -2.36 21.90 6.27
N LEU A 77 -2.39 23.19 6.60
CA LEU A 77 -2.14 23.69 7.95
C LEU A 77 -3.18 23.16 8.94
N LEU A 78 -4.47 23.19 8.58
CA LEU A 78 -5.56 22.63 9.41
C LEU A 78 -5.35 21.13 9.66
N VAL A 79 -5.02 20.37 8.63
CA VAL A 79 -4.72 18.93 8.75
C VAL A 79 -3.53 18.69 9.69
N TYR A 80 -2.47 19.49 9.56
CA TYR A 80 -1.30 19.42 10.45
C TYR A 80 -1.68 19.69 11.91
N LEU A 81 -2.49 20.73 12.18
CA LEU A 81 -2.95 21.07 13.52
C LEU A 81 -3.82 19.96 14.12
N ILE A 82 -4.75 19.40 13.34
CA ILE A 82 -5.61 18.28 13.76
C ILE A 82 -4.76 17.06 14.12
N ILE A 83 -3.80 16.68 13.28
CA ILE A 83 -2.93 15.52 13.52
C ILE A 83 -2.08 15.75 14.78
N LYS A 84 -1.49 16.94 14.93
CA LYS A 84 -0.58 17.27 16.04
C LYS A 84 -1.29 17.40 17.37
N PHE A 85 -2.41 18.12 17.43
CA PHE A 85 -3.09 18.47 18.69
C PHE A 85 -4.23 17.51 19.06
N ILE A 86 -5.01 17.04 18.07
CA ILE A 86 -6.19 16.20 18.33
C ILE A 86 -5.80 14.72 18.35
N PHE A 87 -5.24 14.21 17.26
CA PHE A 87 -4.95 12.77 17.15
C PHE A 87 -3.69 12.34 17.87
N LYS A 88 -2.67 13.22 17.95
CA LYS A 88 -1.36 12.96 18.58
C LYS A 88 -0.70 11.66 18.07
N ARG A 89 -1.03 11.26 16.84
CA ARG A 89 -0.64 10.00 16.18
C ARG A 89 -0.57 10.23 14.68
N ASN A 90 0.40 9.59 14.03
CA ASN A 90 0.56 9.69 12.58
C ASN A 90 -0.62 9.03 11.85
N VAL A 91 -1.21 9.78 10.92
CA VAL A 91 -2.20 9.28 9.96
C VAL A 91 -1.42 8.86 8.71
N GLY A 92 -1.55 7.59 8.32
CA GLY A 92 -0.85 7.06 7.13
C GLY A 92 -1.63 7.32 5.84
N HIS A 93 -0.99 7.08 4.69
CA HIS A 93 -1.50 7.32 3.33
C HIS A 93 -2.61 6.34 2.86
N GLY A 94 -3.41 5.81 3.78
CA GLY A 94 -4.52 4.93 3.48
C GLY A 94 -4.11 3.49 3.14
N ILE A 95 -4.09 3.14 1.85
CA ILE A 95 -3.90 1.76 1.34
C ILE A 95 -2.58 1.12 1.81
N PRO A 96 -1.40 1.78 1.76
CA PRO A 96 -0.16 1.20 2.27
C PRO A 96 -0.22 0.83 3.76
N THR A 97 -0.97 1.61 4.55
CA THR A 97 -1.14 1.33 5.99
C THR A 97 -1.99 0.08 6.22
N THR A 98 -3.03 -0.11 5.40
CA THR A 98 -3.85 -1.33 5.41
C THR A 98 -3.03 -2.55 4.97
N LEU A 99 -2.26 -2.44 3.89
CA LEU A 99 -1.34 -3.48 3.42
C LEU A 99 -0.33 -3.88 4.51
N TYR A 100 0.23 -2.91 5.22
CA TYR A 100 1.16 -3.15 6.31
C TYR A 100 0.48 -3.87 7.47
N ALA A 101 -0.76 -3.49 7.80
CA ALA A 101 -1.52 -4.17 8.84
C ALA A 101 -1.82 -5.62 8.49
N ILE A 102 -2.23 -5.91 7.24
CA ILE A 102 -2.43 -7.27 6.73
C ILE A 102 -1.12 -8.06 6.82
N SER A 103 -0.02 -7.47 6.33
CA SER A 103 1.28 -8.12 6.19
C SER A 103 1.98 -8.40 7.52
N ARG A 104 2.02 -7.41 8.43
CA ARG A 104 2.88 -7.45 9.64
C ARG A 104 2.09 -7.48 10.93
N GLN A 105 0.85 -7.03 10.93
CA GLN A 105 0.02 -6.93 12.13
C GLN A 105 -1.13 -7.92 12.15
N LYS A 106 -1.07 -8.99 11.34
CA LYS A 106 -2.13 -10.01 11.22
C LYS A 106 -3.50 -9.39 10.93
N GLY A 107 -3.56 -8.29 10.17
CA GLY A 107 -4.77 -7.52 9.89
C GLY A 107 -5.30 -6.68 11.05
N ILE A 108 -4.51 -6.40 12.09
CA ILE A 108 -4.93 -5.58 13.24
C ILE A 108 -4.68 -4.10 12.92
N MET A 109 -5.74 -3.31 12.74
CA MET A 109 -5.67 -1.86 12.55
C MET A 109 -6.13 -1.10 13.80
N LYS A 110 -5.58 0.08 14.08
CA LYS A 110 -5.89 0.84 15.30
C LYS A 110 -7.25 1.54 15.17
N ARG A 111 -8.03 1.61 16.26
CA ARG A 111 -9.38 2.25 16.29
C ARG A 111 -9.40 3.67 15.73
N PHE A 112 -8.35 4.47 16.01
CA PHE A 112 -8.30 5.86 15.55
C PHE A 112 -8.29 5.99 14.01
N GLN A 113 -7.80 4.97 13.30
CA GLN A 113 -7.75 4.96 11.83
C GLN A 113 -9.15 4.86 11.21
N MET A 114 -10.19 4.51 11.97
CA MET A 114 -11.57 4.50 11.46
C MET A 114 -12.06 5.93 11.15
N TYR A 115 -11.75 6.90 12.00
CA TYR A 115 -12.28 8.26 11.89
C TYR A 115 -11.24 9.33 11.51
N ALA A 116 -9.94 9.03 11.60
CA ALA A 116 -8.91 10.01 11.30
C ALA A 116 -8.95 10.48 9.83
N SER A 117 -9.05 9.54 8.90
CA SER A 117 -9.12 9.80 7.46
C SER A 117 -10.47 10.42 7.04
N LEU A 118 -11.55 10.11 7.78
CA LEU A 118 -12.88 10.68 7.57
C LEU A 118 -12.91 12.20 7.74
N ILE A 119 -12.01 12.76 8.57
CA ILE A 119 -11.92 14.21 8.83
C ILE A 119 -10.80 14.85 8.01
N THR A 120 -9.63 14.21 7.96
CA THR A 120 -8.42 14.82 7.36
C THR A 120 -8.44 14.83 5.83
N ALA A 121 -9.03 13.82 5.19
CA ALA A 121 -9.08 13.75 3.73
C ALA A 121 -10.01 14.81 3.11
N PRO A 122 -11.26 15.01 3.61
CA PRO A 122 -12.11 16.09 3.12
C PRO A 122 -11.49 17.49 3.27
N ILE A 123 -10.76 17.75 4.35
CA ILE A 123 -10.06 19.02 4.53
C ILE A 123 -8.91 19.16 3.53
N THR A 124 -8.14 18.08 3.32
CA THR A 124 -7.03 18.12 2.35
C THR A 124 -7.55 18.42 0.94
N VAL A 125 -8.54 17.64 0.47
CA VAL A 125 -9.07 17.73 -0.89
C VAL A 125 -9.97 18.95 -1.08
N GLY A 126 -10.83 19.25 -0.10
CA GLY A 126 -11.81 20.33 -0.18
C GLY A 126 -11.16 21.71 -0.29
N PHE A 127 -10.01 21.91 0.36
CA PHE A 127 -9.19 23.13 0.25
C PHE A 127 -8.24 23.12 -0.96
N GLY A 128 -8.30 22.13 -1.85
CA GLY A 128 -7.54 22.12 -3.10
C GLY A 128 -6.31 21.23 -3.15
N GLY A 129 -6.08 20.38 -2.15
CA GLY A 129 -5.04 19.36 -2.20
C GLY A 129 -5.23 18.43 -3.41
N SER A 130 -4.18 18.27 -4.21
CA SER A 130 -4.26 17.54 -5.50
C SER A 130 -4.17 16.03 -5.32
N VAL A 131 -5.11 15.45 -4.58
CA VAL A 131 -5.15 14.04 -4.19
C VAL A 131 -6.60 13.52 -4.22
N GLY A 132 -6.78 12.21 -4.27
CA GLY A 132 -8.10 11.57 -4.25
C GLY A 132 -8.58 11.15 -2.86
N LEU A 133 -9.87 10.86 -2.72
CA LEU A 133 -10.49 10.40 -1.48
C LEU A 133 -10.56 8.86 -1.35
N GLU A 134 -10.20 8.11 -2.40
CA GLU A 134 -10.37 6.66 -2.48
C GLU A 134 -9.50 5.93 -1.45
N GLY A 135 -8.21 6.27 -1.38
CA GLY A 135 -7.27 5.67 -0.44
C GLY A 135 -7.70 5.85 1.03
N PRO A 136 -8.02 7.09 1.47
CA PRO A 136 -8.62 7.37 2.78
C PRO A 136 -9.90 6.59 3.07
N THR A 137 -10.83 6.52 2.10
CA THR A 137 -12.11 5.82 2.27
C THR A 137 -11.90 4.31 2.44
N VAL A 138 -11.06 3.71 1.60
CA VAL A 138 -10.68 2.30 1.70
C VAL A 138 -10.00 2.00 3.04
N ALA A 139 -9.12 2.88 3.54
CA ALA A 139 -8.45 2.66 4.81
C ALA A 139 -9.36 2.81 6.03
N THR A 140 -10.28 3.78 5.99
CA THR A 140 -11.34 3.93 7.00
C THR A 140 -12.23 2.68 7.03
N GLY A 141 -12.65 2.18 5.85
CA GLY A 141 -13.39 0.93 5.72
C GLY A 141 -12.58 -0.27 6.25
N ALA A 142 -11.34 -0.44 5.82
CA ALA A 142 -10.45 -1.50 6.27
C ALA A 142 -10.29 -1.51 7.80
N SER A 143 -10.10 -0.33 8.40
CA SER A 143 -10.01 -0.20 9.85
C SER A 143 -11.30 -0.62 10.55
N LEU A 144 -12.46 -0.27 9.99
CA LEU A 144 -13.76 -0.74 10.46
C LEU A 144 -13.85 -2.27 10.40
N GLY A 145 -13.55 -2.89 9.26
CA GLY A 145 -13.57 -4.34 9.10
C GLY A 145 -12.65 -5.04 10.11
N SER A 146 -11.44 -4.52 10.30
CA SER A 146 -10.50 -4.98 11.32
C SER A 146 -11.06 -4.87 12.74
N ASN A 147 -11.65 -3.73 13.11
CA ASN A 147 -12.19 -3.51 14.45
C ASN A 147 -13.43 -4.37 14.74
N ILE A 148 -14.38 -4.44 13.81
CA ILE A 148 -15.57 -5.28 13.91
C ILE A 148 -15.17 -6.75 14.05
N SER A 149 -14.21 -7.21 13.26
CA SER A 149 -13.71 -8.59 13.37
C SER A 149 -13.16 -8.91 14.76
N ARG A 150 -12.49 -7.95 15.42
CA ARG A 150 -11.97 -8.11 16.79
C ARG A 150 -13.07 -8.12 17.84
N ILE A 151 -14.10 -7.28 17.67
CA ILE A 151 -15.27 -7.26 18.55
C ILE A 151 -15.96 -8.64 18.54
N PHE A 152 -16.04 -9.28 17.37
CA PHE A 152 -16.65 -10.60 17.22
C PHE A 152 -15.67 -11.78 17.34
N LEU A 153 -14.43 -11.54 17.78
CA LEU A 153 -13.39 -12.56 18.03
C LEU A 153 -13.08 -13.44 16.80
N MET A 154 -13.01 -12.82 15.62
CA MET A 154 -12.67 -13.50 14.35
C MET A 154 -11.18 -13.86 14.27
N ASN A 155 -10.89 -14.99 13.62
CA ASN A 155 -9.52 -15.42 13.31
C ASN A 155 -8.85 -14.50 12.27
N GLN A 156 -7.56 -14.70 12.01
CA GLN A 156 -6.78 -13.86 11.09
C GLN A 156 -7.30 -13.91 9.65
N ALA A 157 -7.61 -15.10 9.13
CA ALA A 157 -8.13 -15.27 7.77
C ALA A 157 -9.46 -14.51 7.58
N SER A 158 -10.40 -14.70 8.49
CA SER A 158 -11.69 -13.99 8.49
C SER A 158 -11.54 -12.48 8.68
N ARG A 159 -10.62 -12.03 9.55
CA ARG A 159 -10.33 -10.60 9.71
C ARG A 159 -9.80 -9.98 8.42
N THR A 160 -8.89 -10.67 7.74
CA THR A 160 -8.30 -10.20 6.48
C THR A 160 -9.37 -10.17 5.38
N LEU A 161 -10.24 -11.18 5.31
CA LEU A 161 -11.39 -11.18 4.42
C LEU A 161 -12.34 -9.99 4.69
N LEU A 162 -12.66 -9.71 5.95
CA LEU A 162 -13.55 -8.60 6.32
C LEU A 162 -12.92 -7.22 6.04
N ILE A 163 -11.60 -7.10 6.11
CA ILE A 163 -10.87 -5.92 5.62
C ILE A 163 -11.06 -5.78 4.11
N GLY A 164 -10.91 -6.87 3.35
CA GLY A 164 -11.20 -6.92 1.92
C GLY A 164 -12.64 -6.54 1.59
N CYS A 165 -13.63 -7.09 2.32
CA CYS A 165 -15.05 -6.72 2.21
C CYS A 165 -15.28 -5.22 2.42
N ALA A 166 -14.61 -4.61 3.40
CA ALA A 166 -14.74 -3.19 3.66
C ALA A 166 -14.11 -2.34 2.55
N ALA A 167 -12.97 -2.77 2.02
CA ALA A 167 -12.31 -2.10 0.89
C ALA A 167 -13.13 -2.21 -0.40
N ALA A 168 -13.64 -3.40 -0.73
CA ALA A 168 -14.52 -3.62 -1.87
C ALA A 168 -15.82 -2.82 -1.70
N GLY A 169 -16.41 -2.80 -0.50
CA GLY A 169 -17.55 -1.95 -0.19
C GLY A 169 -17.27 -0.46 -0.44
N ALA A 170 -16.15 0.07 0.08
CA ALA A 170 -15.74 1.45 -0.13
C ALA A 170 -15.58 1.80 -1.62
N MET A 171 -14.85 0.98 -2.38
CA MET A 171 -14.63 1.22 -3.82
C MET A 171 -15.92 1.09 -4.63
N SER A 172 -16.75 0.09 -4.31
CA SER A 172 -18.07 -0.13 -4.92
C SER A 172 -18.98 1.09 -4.71
N SER A 173 -18.98 1.67 -3.50
CA SER A 173 -19.77 2.85 -3.20
C SER A 173 -19.27 4.11 -3.89
N ILE A 174 -17.95 4.28 -4.08
CA ILE A 174 -17.39 5.48 -4.74
C ILE A 174 -17.67 5.41 -6.24
N PHE A 175 -17.22 4.34 -6.89
CA PHE A 175 -17.25 4.24 -8.36
C PHE A 175 -18.54 3.65 -8.91
N LYS A 176 -19.44 3.16 -8.05
CA LYS A 176 -20.63 2.38 -8.46
C LYS A 176 -20.28 1.17 -9.33
N ALA A 177 -19.10 0.58 -9.06
CA ALA A 177 -18.51 -0.50 -9.82
C ALA A 177 -18.20 -1.71 -8.91
N PRO A 178 -19.19 -2.54 -8.56
CA PRO A 178 -19.04 -3.64 -7.61
C PRO A 178 -18.07 -4.72 -8.08
N ILE A 179 -18.03 -5.06 -9.37
CA ILE A 179 -17.15 -6.12 -9.89
C ILE A 179 -15.70 -5.63 -9.82
N ALA A 180 -15.45 -4.42 -10.31
CA ALA A 180 -14.14 -3.79 -10.23
C ALA A 180 -13.63 -3.67 -8.79
N ALA A 181 -14.51 -3.36 -7.84
CA ALA A 181 -14.16 -3.24 -6.42
C ALA A 181 -13.75 -4.58 -5.78
N ILE A 182 -14.37 -5.69 -6.18
CA ILE A 182 -13.97 -7.04 -5.74
C ILE A 182 -12.58 -7.37 -6.29
N ILE A 183 -12.36 -7.11 -7.58
CA ILE A 183 -11.08 -7.35 -8.24
C ILE A 183 -9.98 -6.49 -7.62
N PHE A 184 -10.26 -5.21 -7.32
CA PHE A 184 -9.37 -4.33 -6.56
C PHE A 184 -8.95 -4.95 -5.24
N ALA A 185 -9.91 -5.50 -4.47
CA ALA A 185 -9.61 -6.11 -3.19
C ALA A 185 -8.73 -7.37 -3.32
N ILE A 186 -8.83 -8.10 -4.42
CA ILE A 186 -8.01 -9.29 -4.69
C ILE A 186 -6.61 -8.90 -5.17
N GLU A 187 -6.53 -8.02 -6.16
CA GLU A 187 -5.30 -7.67 -6.88
C GLU A 187 -4.41 -6.71 -6.08
N VAL A 188 -5.00 -5.69 -5.43
CA VAL A 188 -4.21 -4.67 -4.70
C VAL A 188 -3.86 -5.10 -3.28
N PHE A 189 -4.75 -5.81 -2.58
CA PHE A 189 -4.43 -6.36 -1.25
C PHE A 189 -3.78 -7.75 -1.29
N SER A 190 -3.60 -8.32 -2.49
CA SER A 190 -3.02 -9.66 -2.69
C SER A 190 -3.64 -10.69 -1.75
N LEU A 191 -4.97 -10.66 -1.63
CA LEU A 191 -5.67 -11.56 -0.74
C LEU A 191 -5.69 -12.96 -1.37
N ASP A 192 -5.01 -13.92 -0.74
CA ASP A 192 -5.12 -15.34 -1.10
C ASP A 192 -6.52 -15.84 -0.71
N LEU A 193 -7.48 -15.65 -1.62
CA LEU A 193 -8.88 -15.97 -1.41
C LEU A 193 -9.29 -17.22 -2.18
N THR A 194 -9.99 -18.11 -1.48
CA THR A 194 -10.73 -19.20 -2.12
C THR A 194 -11.96 -18.66 -2.83
N LEU A 195 -12.49 -19.38 -3.83
CA LEU A 195 -13.76 -19.01 -4.49
C LEU A 195 -14.91 -18.79 -3.49
N ALA A 196 -14.90 -19.52 -2.36
CA ALA A 196 -15.89 -19.34 -1.29
C ALA A 196 -15.84 -17.96 -0.61
N SER A 197 -14.69 -17.28 -0.68
CA SER A 197 -14.46 -15.95 -0.11
C SER A 197 -14.92 -14.81 -1.04
N LEU A 198 -15.24 -15.10 -2.30
CA LEU A 198 -15.82 -14.13 -3.24
C LEU A 198 -17.26 -13.74 -2.83
N LEU A 199 -18.02 -14.66 -2.24
CA LEU A 199 -19.41 -14.40 -1.84
C LEU A 199 -19.51 -13.27 -0.78
N PRO A 200 -18.74 -13.28 0.33
CA PRO A 200 -18.70 -12.15 1.26
C PRO A 200 -18.28 -10.82 0.62
N LEU A 201 -17.31 -10.82 -0.29
CA LEU A 201 -16.89 -9.61 -1.02
C LEU A 201 -18.03 -9.06 -1.89
N LEU A 202 -18.74 -9.94 -2.59
CA LEU A 202 -19.90 -9.59 -3.40
C LEU A 202 -21.02 -8.98 -2.54
N ILE A 203 -21.38 -9.63 -1.43
CA ILE A 203 -22.42 -9.15 -0.51
C ILE A 203 -22.05 -7.77 0.05
N ALA A 204 -20.79 -7.56 0.45
CA ALA A 204 -20.34 -6.26 0.93
C ALA A 204 -20.41 -5.18 -0.16
N SER A 205 -19.97 -5.50 -1.37
CA SER A 205 -19.96 -4.57 -2.51
C SER A 205 -21.38 -4.16 -2.92
N VAL A 206 -22.32 -5.13 -2.97
CA VAL A 206 -23.73 -4.88 -3.26
C VAL A 206 -24.38 -4.05 -2.15
N SER A 207 -24.12 -4.38 -0.89
CA SER A 207 -24.65 -3.60 0.23
C SER A 207 -24.15 -2.15 0.20
N ALA A 208 -22.89 -1.93 -0.16
CA ALA A 208 -22.30 -0.60 -0.23
C ALA A 208 -22.84 0.22 -1.41
N ILE A 209 -22.97 -0.36 -2.61
CA ILE A 209 -23.54 0.36 -3.76
C ILE A 209 -25.01 0.69 -3.56
N LEU A 210 -25.81 -0.20 -2.93
CA LEU A 210 -27.20 0.12 -2.56
C LEU A 210 -27.27 1.30 -1.58
N THR A 211 -26.32 1.38 -0.65
CA THR A 211 -26.18 2.55 0.24
C THR A 211 -25.86 3.80 -0.58
N SER A 212 -24.93 3.73 -1.53
CA SER A 212 -24.64 4.84 -2.42
C SER A 212 -25.85 5.28 -3.25
N TYR A 213 -26.64 4.35 -3.79
CA TYR A 213 -27.83 4.67 -4.57
C TYR A 213 -28.90 5.35 -3.72
N PHE A 214 -29.04 4.95 -2.46
CA PHE A 214 -29.98 5.57 -1.54
C PHE A 214 -29.64 7.05 -1.25
N PHE A 215 -28.36 7.39 -1.09
CA PHE A 215 -27.94 8.75 -0.74
C PHE A 215 -27.63 9.66 -1.94
N PHE A 216 -27.02 9.13 -3.01
CA PHE A 216 -26.58 9.91 -4.18
C PHE A 216 -27.47 9.71 -5.43
N GLY A 217 -28.54 8.92 -5.33
CA GLY A 217 -29.34 8.55 -6.50
C GLY A 217 -28.51 7.74 -7.52
N SER A 218 -28.93 7.74 -8.78
CA SER A 218 -28.26 6.98 -9.86
C SER A 218 -27.03 7.69 -10.46
N GLU A 219 -26.72 8.93 -10.08
CA GLU A 219 -25.63 9.72 -10.67
C GLU A 219 -24.23 9.12 -10.45
N ILE A 220 -23.52 8.83 -11.52
CA ILE A 220 -22.20 8.17 -11.50
C ILE A 220 -21.11 9.25 -11.57
N ILE A 221 -19.99 9.04 -10.87
CA ILE A 221 -18.89 10.02 -10.82
C ILE A 221 -18.33 10.32 -12.22
N LEU A 222 -18.33 9.32 -13.09
CA LEU A 222 -17.84 9.39 -14.47
C LEU A 222 -18.99 9.01 -15.43
N PRO A 223 -19.94 9.91 -15.72
CA PRO A 223 -21.03 9.62 -16.62
C PRO A 223 -20.51 9.58 -18.06
N PHE A 224 -20.55 8.40 -18.67
CA PHE A 224 -20.15 8.21 -20.06
C PHE A 224 -21.21 7.39 -20.81
N LYS A 225 -21.47 7.77 -22.06
CA LYS A 225 -22.25 6.98 -23.01
C LYS A 225 -21.32 6.63 -24.16
N LEU A 226 -21.25 5.35 -24.46
CA LEU A 226 -20.44 4.84 -25.55
C LEU A 226 -21.12 5.20 -26.88
N GLU A 227 -20.54 6.16 -27.60
CA GLU A 227 -21.06 6.62 -28.90
C GLU A 227 -20.27 5.98 -30.06
N ASP A 228 -18.96 5.78 -29.90
CA ASP A 228 -18.09 5.23 -30.92
C ASP A 228 -17.75 3.75 -30.66
N ALA A 229 -18.10 2.88 -31.60
CA ALA A 229 -17.78 1.47 -31.55
C ALA A 229 -16.29 1.21 -31.83
N PHE A 230 -15.74 0.16 -31.19
CA PHE A 230 -14.36 -0.26 -31.42
C PHE A 230 -14.13 -0.73 -32.87
N THR A 231 -13.09 -0.21 -33.53
CA THR A 231 -12.64 -0.68 -34.83
C THR A 231 -11.30 -1.41 -34.75
N ILE A 232 -11.15 -2.51 -35.50
CA ILE A 232 -9.91 -3.30 -35.52
C ILE A 232 -8.72 -2.47 -36.06
N SER A 233 -8.99 -1.52 -36.95
CA SER A 233 -7.98 -0.58 -37.45
C SER A 233 -7.33 0.27 -36.36
N GLU A 234 -7.97 0.43 -35.20
CA GLU A 234 -7.43 1.22 -34.08
C GLU A 234 -6.45 0.46 -33.19
N VAL A 235 -6.37 -0.88 -33.32
CA VAL A 235 -5.51 -1.72 -32.48
C VAL A 235 -4.06 -1.24 -32.39
N PRO A 236 -3.38 -0.85 -33.49
CA PRO A 236 -2.03 -0.31 -33.42
C PRO A 236 -1.91 0.94 -32.53
N TYR A 237 -2.92 1.81 -32.51
CA TYR A 237 -2.91 3.01 -31.67
C TYR A 237 -3.13 2.68 -30.20
N TYR A 238 -3.96 1.68 -29.86
CA TYR A 238 -4.07 1.20 -28.48
C TYR A 238 -2.75 0.57 -27.97
N ILE A 239 -2.02 -0.13 -28.84
CA ILE A 239 -0.67 -0.63 -28.53
C ILE A 239 0.29 0.54 -28.22
N LEU A 240 0.31 1.55 -29.08
CA LEU A 240 1.13 2.77 -28.87
C LEU A 240 0.74 3.51 -27.60
N LEU A 241 -0.56 3.63 -27.32
CA LEU A 241 -1.08 4.21 -26.10
C LEU A 241 -0.62 3.41 -24.87
N GLY A 242 -0.59 2.07 -24.94
CA GLY A 242 -0.09 1.21 -23.86
C GLY A 242 1.40 1.43 -23.58
N ILE A 243 2.20 1.64 -24.63
CA ILE A 243 3.62 2.00 -24.49
C ILE A 243 3.75 3.38 -23.84
N LEU A 244 3.01 4.38 -24.34
CA LEU A 244 3.01 5.73 -23.76
C LEU A 244 2.57 5.72 -22.29
N ALA A 245 1.51 4.96 -21.97
CA ALA A 245 1.02 4.76 -20.62
C ALA A 245 2.12 4.19 -19.71
N SER A 246 2.91 3.21 -20.17
CA SER A 246 4.03 2.67 -19.39
C SER A 246 5.09 3.72 -19.07
N VAL A 247 5.44 4.58 -20.03
CA VAL A 247 6.42 5.66 -19.84
C VAL A 247 5.89 6.66 -18.81
N CYS A 248 4.63 7.06 -18.94
CA CYS A 248 3.94 7.93 -18.00
C CYS A 248 3.81 7.30 -16.61
N SER A 249 3.56 5.99 -16.49
CA SER A 249 3.50 5.27 -15.20
C SER A 249 4.86 5.24 -14.51
N ILE A 250 5.94 4.99 -15.26
CA ILE A 250 7.31 5.03 -14.72
C ILE A 250 7.66 6.46 -14.27
N TYR A 251 7.30 7.47 -15.06
CA TYR A 251 7.45 8.88 -14.70
C TYR A 251 6.70 9.20 -13.40
N PHE A 252 5.42 8.81 -13.32
CA PHE A 252 4.59 9.02 -12.13
C PHE A 252 5.28 8.52 -10.87
N SER A 253 5.70 7.25 -10.87
CA SER A 253 6.34 6.64 -9.70
C SER A 253 7.70 7.26 -9.38
N LYS A 254 8.52 7.57 -10.40
CA LYS A 254 9.83 8.22 -10.18
C LYS A 254 9.67 9.60 -9.53
N VAL A 255 8.73 10.42 -10.01
CA VAL A 255 8.45 11.74 -9.42
C VAL A 255 7.88 11.60 -8.02
N TYR A 256 6.93 10.69 -7.81
CA TYR A 256 6.33 10.44 -6.51
C TYR A 256 7.38 10.08 -5.44
N PHE A 257 8.22 9.08 -5.71
CA PHE A 257 9.25 8.67 -4.77
C PHE A 257 10.41 9.68 -4.67
N GLY A 258 10.78 10.31 -5.79
CA GLY A 258 11.87 11.29 -5.83
C GLY A 258 11.55 12.55 -5.03
N SER A 259 10.36 13.11 -5.21
CA SER A 259 9.88 14.28 -4.46
C SER A 259 9.72 13.97 -2.98
N THR A 260 9.16 12.80 -2.63
CA THR A 260 9.04 12.36 -1.23
C THR A 260 10.41 12.26 -0.57
N LYS A 261 11.42 11.69 -1.25
CA LYS A 261 12.80 11.61 -0.74
C LYS A 261 13.45 12.99 -0.62
N LEU A 262 13.23 13.89 -1.57
CA LEU A 262 13.78 15.24 -1.55
C LEU A 262 13.23 16.03 -0.36
N LEU A 263 11.90 16.03 -0.18
CA LEU A 263 11.25 16.77 0.90
C LEU A 263 11.44 16.09 2.27
N ALA A 264 11.72 14.79 2.31
CA ALA A 264 12.08 14.10 3.56
C ALA A 264 13.41 14.59 4.16
N LYS A 265 14.29 15.24 3.37
CA LYS A 265 15.50 15.89 3.90
C LYS A 265 15.20 17.06 4.84
N ILE A 266 14.01 17.65 4.72
CA ILE A 266 13.54 18.72 5.60
C ILE A 266 12.98 18.09 6.87
N THR A 267 13.73 18.20 7.96
CA THR A 267 13.40 17.55 9.24
C THR A 267 12.20 18.16 9.94
N SER A 268 12.00 19.49 9.82
CA SER A 268 10.88 20.19 10.45
C SER A 268 9.57 19.98 9.65
N PRO A 269 8.54 19.31 10.22
CA PRO A 269 7.28 19.07 9.52
C PRO A 269 6.55 20.37 9.13
N PHE A 270 6.67 21.42 9.95
CA PHE A 270 6.04 22.71 9.68
C PHE A 270 6.71 23.42 8.50
N VAL A 271 8.04 23.43 8.44
CA VAL A 271 8.78 24.03 7.31
C VAL A 271 8.49 23.27 6.02
N ARG A 272 8.44 21.94 6.09
CA ARG A 272 8.08 21.10 4.95
C ARG A 272 6.68 21.40 4.44
N LEU A 273 5.71 21.62 5.33
CA LEU A 273 4.35 22.02 4.97
C LEU A 273 4.33 23.37 4.26
N ILE A 274 5.04 24.38 4.76
CA ILE A 274 5.06 25.71 4.13
C ILE A 274 5.67 25.63 2.72
N ILE A 275 6.82 24.98 2.57
CA ILE A 275 7.50 24.86 1.27
C ILE A 275 6.62 24.08 0.27
N ALA A 276 6.11 22.93 0.68
CA ALA A 276 5.30 22.09 -0.20
C ALA A 276 3.93 22.70 -0.50
N GLY A 277 3.30 23.34 0.49
CA GLY A 277 2.03 24.04 0.36
C GLY A 277 2.13 25.26 -0.54
N LEU A 278 3.17 26.10 -0.38
CA LEU A 278 3.41 27.23 -1.29
C LEU A 278 3.73 26.77 -2.71
N GLY A 279 4.51 25.68 -2.86
CA GLY A 279 4.76 25.06 -4.16
C GLY A 279 3.48 24.59 -4.83
N LEU A 280 2.60 23.92 -4.09
CA LEU A 280 1.30 23.46 -4.58
C LEU A 280 0.39 24.65 -4.95
N GLY A 281 0.30 25.65 -4.08
CA GLY A 281 -0.48 26.86 -4.33
C GLY A 281 -0.03 27.58 -5.60
N THR A 282 1.29 27.79 -5.74
CA THR A 282 1.88 28.41 -6.94
C THR A 282 1.55 27.60 -8.19
N LEU A 283 1.65 26.28 -8.12
CA LEU A 283 1.34 25.42 -9.26
C LEU A 283 -0.14 25.49 -9.65
N ILE A 284 -1.05 25.50 -8.67
CA ILE A 284 -2.50 25.66 -8.89
C ILE A 284 -2.83 27.05 -9.44
N TYR A 285 -2.12 28.09 -9.02
CA TYR A 285 -2.30 29.44 -9.57
C TYR A 285 -2.03 29.48 -11.09
N PHE A 286 -0.95 28.86 -11.54
CA PHE A 286 -0.61 28.80 -12.97
C PHE A 286 -1.40 27.74 -13.74
N ILE A 287 -1.82 26.68 -13.05
CA ILE A 287 -2.52 25.53 -13.64
C ILE A 287 -3.73 25.17 -12.75
N PRO A 288 -4.83 25.96 -12.81
CA PRO A 288 -6.03 25.75 -11.99
C PRO A 288 -6.65 24.35 -12.06
N PRO A 289 -6.64 23.62 -13.20
CA PRO A 289 -7.18 22.25 -13.29
C PRO A 289 -6.54 21.23 -12.35
N LEU A 290 -5.42 21.55 -11.70
CA LEU A 290 -4.77 20.69 -10.72
C LEU A 290 -5.45 20.70 -9.34
N TYR A 291 -6.41 21.61 -9.11
CA TYR A 291 -7.13 21.72 -7.85
C TYR A 291 -7.97 20.48 -7.53
N GLY A 292 -7.83 19.96 -6.31
CA GLY A 292 -8.63 18.83 -5.80
C GLY A 292 -8.39 17.51 -6.54
N GLU A 293 -9.43 16.66 -6.56
CA GLU A 293 -9.36 15.31 -7.16
C GLU A 293 -9.16 15.39 -8.68
N GLY A 294 -9.93 16.28 -9.34
CA GLY A 294 -9.90 16.49 -10.78
C GLY A 294 -10.95 15.71 -11.58
N TYR A 295 -11.99 15.15 -10.94
CA TYR A 295 -13.08 14.45 -11.66
C TYR A 295 -13.83 15.34 -12.64
N ASN A 296 -14.00 16.64 -12.35
CA ASN A 296 -14.61 17.58 -13.30
C ASN A 296 -13.81 17.69 -14.60
N VAL A 297 -12.47 17.71 -14.51
CA VAL A 297 -11.58 17.73 -15.68
C VAL A 297 -11.72 16.42 -16.46
N ILE A 298 -11.74 15.27 -15.77
CA ILE A 298 -11.94 13.96 -16.43
C ILE A 298 -13.28 13.96 -17.18
N ASN A 299 -14.37 14.38 -16.55
CA ASN A 299 -15.70 14.41 -17.15
C ASN A 299 -15.76 15.34 -18.37
N ASN A 300 -15.14 16.52 -18.29
CA ASN A 300 -15.07 17.45 -19.42
C ASN A 300 -14.24 16.86 -20.58
N LEU A 301 -13.14 16.17 -20.32
CA LEU A 301 -12.34 15.49 -21.36
C LEU A 301 -13.10 14.32 -21.99
N LEU A 302 -13.90 13.59 -21.21
CA LEU A 302 -14.74 12.49 -21.70
C LEU A 302 -15.93 12.99 -22.55
N GLN A 303 -16.36 14.23 -22.36
CA GLN A 303 -17.38 14.90 -23.17
C GLN A 303 -16.78 15.72 -24.32
N GLU A 304 -15.48 15.54 -24.59
CA GLU A 304 -14.70 16.27 -25.61
C GLU A 304 -14.67 17.79 -25.43
N ASN A 305 -15.04 18.27 -24.24
CA ASN A 305 -15.06 19.68 -23.87
C ASN A 305 -13.73 20.10 -23.22
N TYR A 306 -12.65 19.98 -23.99
CA TYR A 306 -11.30 20.28 -23.51
C TYR A 306 -11.12 21.74 -23.06
N LEU A 307 -11.92 22.68 -23.59
CA LEU A 307 -11.89 24.08 -23.16
C LEU A 307 -12.35 24.23 -21.70
N GLN A 308 -13.46 23.58 -21.32
CA GLN A 308 -13.91 23.56 -19.93
C GLN A 308 -13.01 22.72 -19.03
N ALA A 309 -12.38 21.67 -19.56
CA ALA A 309 -11.41 20.87 -18.81
C ALA A 309 -10.15 21.67 -18.44
N LEU A 310 -9.70 22.53 -19.35
CA LEU A 310 -8.57 23.42 -19.12
C LEU A 310 -8.93 24.62 -18.23
N GLY A 311 -10.19 25.04 -18.20
CA GLY A 311 -10.64 26.17 -17.38
C GLY A 311 -10.00 27.50 -17.80
N THR A 312 -10.08 28.49 -16.91
CA THR A 312 -9.52 29.83 -17.16
C THR A 312 -8.01 29.85 -16.91
N ASN A 313 -7.24 29.93 -17.99
CA ASN A 313 -5.77 29.93 -17.96
C ASN A 313 -5.20 31.20 -18.59
N LEU A 314 -3.92 31.49 -18.30
CA LEU A 314 -3.17 32.59 -18.92
C LEU A 314 -3.14 32.52 -20.46
N PHE A 315 -3.33 31.32 -21.02
CA PHE A 315 -3.34 31.05 -22.46
C PHE A 315 -4.74 31.07 -23.09
N ASN A 316 -5.77 31.57 -22.39
CA ASN A 316 -7.16 31.61 -22.89
C ASN A 316 -7.26 32.25 -24.29
N ALA A 317 -6.49 33.30 -24.56
CA ALA A 317 -6.47 33.98 -25.86
C ALA A 317 -5.92 33.13 -27.03
N TYR A 318 -5.25 32.01 -26.73
CA TYR A 318 -4.62 31.14 -27.73
C TYR A 318 -5.26 29.74 -27.80
N LEU A 319 -6.37 29.51 -27.10
CA LEU A 319 -7.05 28.21 -27.06
C LEU A 319 -7.71 27.81 -28.38
N GLU A 320 -7.86 28.74 -29.33
CA GLU A 320 -8.29 28.44 -30.70
C GLU A 320 -7.26 27.57 -31.45
N ASN A 321 -5.98 27.61 -31.05
CA ASN A 321 -4.94 26.79 -31.63
C ASN A 321 -4.87 25.43 -30.92
N ILE A 322 -5.23 24.37 -31.65
CA ILE A 322 -5.24 22.99 -31.12
C ILE A 322 -3.88 22.52 -30.58
N TRP A 323 -2.76 23.01 -31.12
CA TRP A 323 -1.44 22.67 -30.63
C TRP A 323 -1.16 23.26 -29.25
N VAL A 324 -1.74 24.42 -28.93
CA VAL A 324 -1.68 25.02 -27.58
C VAL A 324 -2.45 24.16 -26.59
N VAL A 325 -3.64 23.68 -26.98
CA VAL A 325 -4.44 22.75 -26.18
C VAL A 325 -3.64 21.46 -25.88
N ILE A 326 -3.01 20.86 -26.90
CA ILE A 326 -2.17 19.67 -26.75
C ILE A 326 -1.03 19.91 -25.76
N ILE A 327 -0.34 21.05 -25.84
CA ILE A 327 0.74 21.42 -24.92
C ILE A 327 0.22 21.58 -23.49
N LEU A 328 -0.94 22.21 -23.29
CA LEU A 328 -1.54 22.38 -21.97
C LEU A 328 -1.95 21.03 -21.35
N LEU A 329 -2.56 20.13 -22.14
CA LEU A 329 -2.91 18.78 -21.70
C LEU A 329 -1.67 17.95 -21.36
N ALA A 330 -0.61 18.03 -22.17
CA ALA A 330 0.69 17.43 -21.84
C ALA A 330 1.27 18.02 -20.54
N GLY A 331 1.11 19.33 -20.33
CA GLY A 331 1.41 20.01 -19.08
C GLY A 331 0.65 19.41 -17.88
N LEU A 332 -0.67 19.16 -18.01
CA LEU A 332 -1.45 18.51 -16.98
C LEU A 332 -0.89 17.12 -16.61
N VAL A 333 -0.47 16.34 -17.60
CA VAL A 333 0.14 15.02 -17.38
C VAL A 333 1.45 15.15 -16.57
N ILE A 334 2.29 16.14 -16.90
CA ILE A 334 3.58 16.37 -16.24
C ILE A 334 3.39 16.88 -14.81
N PHE A 335 2.54 17.90 -14.63
CA PHE A 335 2.43 18.65 -13.38
C PHE A 335 1.48 18.02 -12.36
N LYS A 336 0.51 17.19 -12.76
CA LYS A 336 -0.44 16.56 -11.81
C LYS A 336 0.27 15.75 -10.73
N ILE A 337 1.22 14.90 -11.10
CA ILE A 337 1.95 14.09 -10.10
C ILE A 337 2.85 14.96 -9.20
N ILE A 338 3.36 16.07 -9.70
CA ILE A 338 4.12 17.04 -8.89
C ILE A 338 3.19 17.65 -7.83
N ALA A 339 2.00 18.10 -8.25
CA ALA A 339 0.97 18.64 -7.35
C ALA A 339 0.58 17.62 -6.25
N SER A 340 0.28 16.38 -6.64
CA SER A 340 -0.07 15.31 -5.71
C SER A 340 1.07 15.01 -4.74
N SER A 341 2.30 14.95 -5.24
CA SER A 341 3.47 14.65 -4.41
C SER A 341 3.80 15.75 -3.41
N LEU A 342 3.63 17.02 -3.79
CA LEU A 342 3.74 18.16 -2.88
C LEU A 342 2.67 18.09 -1.79
N THR A 343 1.43 17.76 -2.16
CA THR A 343 0.32 17.57 -1.21
C THR A 343 0.65 16.50 -0.16
N PHE A 344 1.12 15.33 -0.59
CA PHE A 344 1.52 14.26 0.32
C PHE A 344 2.72 14.63 1.20
N SER A 345 3.74 15.25 0.60
CA SER A 345 4.95 15.65 1.31
C SER A 345 4.68 16.74 2.36
N ALA A 346 3.70 17.61 2.12
CA ALA A 346 3.22 18.60 3.08
C ALA A 346 2.52 17.97 4.31
N GLY A 347 2.18 16.67 4.26
CA GLY A 347 1.42 15.98 5.29
C GLY A 347 -0.09 15.90 5.01
N GLY A 348 -0.53 16.21 3.79
CA GLY A 348 -1.90 16.02 3.36
C GLY A 348 -2.31 14.54 3.35
N VAL A 349 -3.56 14.26 3.71
CA VAL A 349 -4.12 12.91 3.72
C VAL A 349 -4.99 12.72 2.48
N GLY A 350 -4.65 11.74 1.65
CA GLY A 350 -5.30 11.49 0.37
C GLY A 350 -4.90 10.15 -0.24
N GLY A 351 -5.37 9.90 -1.45
CA GLY A 351 -5.06 8.75 -2.28
C GLY A 351 -4.48 9.17 -3.64
N ILE A 352 -3.71 8.27 -4.26
CA ILE A 352 -3.15 8.47 -5.61
C ILE A 352 -4.09 8.03 -6.72
N PHE A 353 -5.23 7.41 -6.39
CA PHE A 353 -6.14 6.81 -7.35
C PHE A 353 -6.72 7.84 -8.33
N ALA A 354 -7.35 8.92 -7.83
CA ALA A 354 -7.84 10.00 -8.69
C ALA A 354 -6.74 10.70 -9.52
N PRO A 355 -5.56 11.07 -8.97
CA PRO A 355 -4.45 11.61 -9.78
C PRO A 355 -4.00 10.71 -10.93
N VAL A 356 -4.01 9.38 -10.74
CA VAL A 356 -3.67 8.42 -11.79
C VAL A 356 -4.76 8.40 -12.87
N LEU A 357 -6.03 8.38 -12.49
CA LEU A 357 -7.13 8.47 -13.46
C LEU A 357 -7.06 9.79 -14.25
N PHE A 358 -6.85 10.91 -13.57
CA PHE A 358 -6.72 12.24 -14.19
C PHE A 358 -5.56 12.30 -15.19
N MET A 359 -4.39 11.82 -14.79
CA MET A 359 -3.22 11.86 -15.66
C MET A 359 -3.40 10.91 -16.86
N GLY A 360 -4.08 9.78 -16.67
CA GLY A 360 -4.40 8.84 -17.74
C GLY A 360 -5.43 9.38 -18.73
N SER A 361 -6.46 10.09 -18.26
CA SER A 361 -7.45 10.73 -19.13
C SER A 361 -6.81 11.83 -19.97
N ALA A 362 -6.05 12.73 -19.35
CA ALA A 362 -5.34 13.81 -20.06
C ALA A 362 -4.34 13.26 -21.08
N MET A 363 -3.62 12.18 -20.74
CA MET A 363 -2.68 11.50 -21.65
C MET A 363 -3.41 10.87 -22.84
N GLY A 364 -4.48 10.12 -22.60
CA GLY A 364 -5.26 9.47 -23.67
C GLY A 364 -5.92 10.49 -24.61
N HIS A 365 -6.49 11.55 -24.04
CA HIS A 365 -7.09 12.65 -24.79
C HIS A 365 -6.04 13.38 -25.65
N CYS A 366 -4.89 13.72 -25.04
CA CYS A 366 -3.78 14.37 -25.73
C CYS A 366 -3.24 13.51 -26.89
N PHE A 367 -3.07 12.20 -26.66
CA PHE A 367 -2.66 11.26 -27.71
C PHE A 367 -3.64 11.25 -28.89
N ALA A 368 -4.94 11.19 -28.61
CA ALA A 368 -5.95 11.18 -29.67
C ALA A 368 -5.95 12.46 -30.49
N LEU A 369 -5.84 13.63 -29.83
CA LEU A 369 -5.74 14.91 -30.52
C LEU A 369 -4.49 14.98 -31.41
N ILE A 370 -3.34 14.50 -30.94
CA ILE A 370 -2.11 14.46 -31.74
C ILE A 370 -2.32 13.62 -33.01
N ILE A 371 -2.83 12.38 -32.86
CA ILE A 371 -3.03 11.49 -34.02
C ILE A 371 -4.02 12.08 -35.02
N ASN A 372 -5.15 12.64 -34.55
CA ASN A 372 -6.16 13.24 -35.41
C ASN A 372 -5.66 14.49 -36.15
N ASN A 373 -4.81 15.31 -35.52
CA ASN A 373 -4.31 16.56 -36.12
C ASN A 373 -3.03 16.40 -36.96
N LEU A 374 -2.29 15.30 -36.81
CA LEU A 374 -1.14 15.01 -37.66
C LEU A 374 -1.52 14.70 -39.11
N GLY A 375 -2.79 14.36 -39.39
CA GLY A 375 -3.30 14.13 -40.74
C GLY A 375 -2.66 12.93 -41.48
N ILE A 376 -1.91 12.08 -40.76
CA ILE A 376 -1.17 10.95 -41.32
C ILE A 376 -2.13 9.85 -41.81
N PHE A 377 -3.34 9.78 -41.25
CA PHE A 377 -4.30 8.72 -41.53
C PHE A 377 -5.69 9.27 -41.88
N LYS A 378 -6.39 8.59 -42.80
CA LYS A 378 -7.73 8.99 -43.28
C LYS A 378 -8.84 8.82 -42.25
N HIS A 379 -8.62 8.04 -41.19
CA HIS A 379 -9.64 7.75 -40.17
C HIS A 379 -9.29 8.48 -38.87
N GLN A 380 -10.22 9.29 -38.38
CA GLN A 380 -10.11 9.92 -37.07
C GLN A 380 -10.43 8.89 -36.01
N ILE A 381 -9.62 8.86 -34.96
CA ILE A 381 -9.84 8.00 -33.80
C ILE A 381 -10.72 8.72 -32.78
N SER A 382 -11.54 7.96 -32.05
CA SER A 382 -12.42 8.49 -31.01
C SER A 382 -11.61 9.06 -29.84
N VAL A 383 -11.71 10.36 -29.60
CA VAL A 383 -10.99 11.05 -28.53
C VAL A 383 -11.47 10.54 -27.17
N SER A 384 -12.78 10.34 -27.04
CA SER A 384 -13.42 9.81 -25.84
C SER A 384 -12.96 8.38 -25.48
N ASN A 385 -12.91 7.46 -26.45
CA ASN A 385 -12.45 6.08 -26.21
C ASN A 385 -10.99 6.05 -25.75
N PHE A 386 -10.12 6.83 -26.40
CA PHE A 386 -8.70 6.91 -26.03
C PHE A 386 -8.49 7.58 -24.66
N THR A 387 -9.35 8.53 -24.28
CA THR A 387 -9.36 9.11 -22.93
C THR A 387 -9.62 8.04 -21.87
N LEU A 388 -10.64 7.19 -22.05
CA LEU A 388 -10.98 6.09 -21.14
C LEU A 388 -9.89 5.01 -21.09
N VAL A 389 -9.42 4.59 -22.26
CA VAL A 389 -8.39 3.55 -22.37
C VAL A 389 -7.05 4.06 -21.80
N GLY A 390 -6.76 5.35 -21.92
CA GLY A 390 -5.63 6.02 -21.28
C GLY A 390 -5.69 5.97 -19.75
N MET A 391 -6.87 6.15 -19.16
CA MET A 391 -7.09 5.96 -17.71
C MET A 391 -6.74 4.54 -17.26
N ALA A 392 -7.25 3.53 -17.96
CA ALA A 392 -6.96 2.13 -17.65
C ALA A 392 -5.48 1.78 -17.82
N GLY A 393 -4.86 2.25 -18.92
CA GLY A 393 -3.45 2.02 -19.21
C GLY A 393 -2.54 2.57 -18.11
N LEU A 394 -2.74 3.84 -17.71
CA LEU A 394 -1.91 4.45 -16.68
C LEU A 394 -2.16 3.80 -15.31
N MET A 395 -3.42 3.49 -14.99
CA MET A 395 -3.80 2.81 -13.75
C MET A 395 -3.18 1.41 -13.62
N ALA A 396 -3.22 0.62 -14.70
CA ALA A 396 -2.61 -0.71 -14.73
C ALA A 396 -1.10 -0.66 -14.45
N GLY A 397 -0.40 0.32 -15.04
CA GLY A 397 1.04 0.51 -14.85
C GLY A 397 1.40 1.01 -13.44
N VAL A 398 0.75 2.07 -12.95
CA VAL A 398 1.10 2.68 -11.64
C VAL A 398 0.68 1.79 -10.47
N LEU A 399 -0.51 1.20 -10.53
CA LEU A 399 -1.06 0.41 -9.42
C LEU A 399 -0.63 -1.05 -9.46
N HIS A 400 -0.07 -1.52 -10.59
CA HIS A 400 0.15 -2.95 -10.86
C HIS A 400 -1.13 -3.77 -10.72
N ALA A 401 -2.25 -3.19 -11.15
CA ALA A 401 -3.57 -3.78 -11.01
C ALA A 401 -4.32 -3.75 -12.36
N PRO A 402 -3.84 -4.48 -13.38
CA PRO A 402 -4.44 -4.47 -14.72
C PRO A 402 -5.90 -4.91 -14.74
N LEU A 403 -6.29 -5.97 -14.01
CA LEU A 403 -7.67 -6.43 -14.02
C LEU A 403 -8.59 -5.39 -13.38
N THR A 404 -8.15 -4.79 -12.28
CA THR A 404 -8.89 -3.71 -11.64
C THR A 404 -9.11 -2.54 -12.59
N ALA A 405 -8.07 -2.14 -13.33
CA ALA A 405 -8.16 -1.04 -14.29
C ALA A 405 -9.14 -1.34 -15.43
N ILE A 406 -9.08 -2.55 -16.00
CA ILE A 406 -9.97 -2.99 -17.09
C ILE A 406 -11.42 -2.99 -16.63
N PHE A 407 -11.72 -3.70 -15.52
CA PHE A 407 -13.09 -3.84 -15.04
C PHE A 407 -13.64 -2.53 -14.51
N LEU A 408 -12.82 -1.68 -13.89
CA LEU A 408 -13.28 -0.38 -13.42
C LEU A 408 -13.77 0.48 -14.59
N ILE A 409 -12.95 0.64 -15.63
CA ILE A 409 -13.33 1.48 -16.76
C ILE A 409 -14.49 0.86 -17.54
N ALA A 410 -14.48 -0.45 -17.78
CA ALA A 410 -15.57 -1.12 -18.49
C ALA A 410 -16.92 -1.07 -17.75
N GLU A 411 -16.91 -1.18 -16.43
CA GLU A 411 -18.13 -1.10 -15.61
C GLU A 411 -18.66 0.34 -15.53
N LEU A 412 -17.77 1.35 -15.47
CA LEU A 412 -18.15 2.77 -15.53
C LEU A 412 -18.79 3.15 -16.87
N THR A 413 -18.29 2.60 -17.99
CA THR A 413 -18.78 2.93 -19.34
C THR A 413 -20.02 2.14 -19.75
N HIS A 414 -20.48 1.19 -18.92
CA HIS A 414 -21.64 0.31 -19.20
C HIS A 414 -21.53 -0.47 -20.53
N GLY A 415 -20.31 -0.61 -21.07
CA GLY A 415 -20.09 -1.05 -22.44
C GLY A 415 -19.03 -2.13 -22.53
N TYR A 416 -19.42 -3.31 -23.02
CA TYR A 416 -18.50 -4.42 -23.24
C TYR A 416 -17.56 -4.21 -24.43
N GLU A 417 -17.85 -3.23 -25.29
CA GLU A 417 -17.13 -3.01 -26.55
C GLU A 417 -15.67 -2.56 -26.35
N LEU A 418 -15.37 -1.84 -25.27
CA LEU A 418 -14.01 -1.37 -24.97
C LEU A 418 -13.14 -2.40 -24.25
N PHE A 419 -13.64 -3.60 -23.91
CA PHE A 419 -12.83 -4.60 -23.20
C PHE A 419 -11.54 -4.93 -23.94
N ILE A 420 -11.59 -5.09 -25.27
CA ILE A 420 -10.42 -5.45 -26.07
C ILE A 420 -9.36 -4.32 -26.03
N PRO A 421 -9.68 -3.04 -26.37
CA PRO A 421 -8.77 -1.91 -26.18
C PRO A 421 -8.19 -1.78 -24.77
N LEU A 422 -9.04 -1.93 -23.75
CA LEU A 422 -8.65 -1.85 -22.34
C LEU A 422 -7.64 -2.94 -21.99
N MET A 423 -7.91 -4.19 -22.38
CA MET A 423 -7.02 -5.33 -22.15
C MET A 423 -5.66 -5.13 -22.81
N ILE A 424 -5.62 -4.72 -24.08
CA ILE A 424 -4.38 -4.50 -24.83
C ILE A 424 -3.53 -3.43 -24.13
N THR A 425 -4.12 -2.26 -23.89
CA THR A 425 -3.42 -1.11 -23.33
C THR A 425 -2.94 -1.38 -21.90
N ALA A 426 -3.80 -1.94 -21.05
CA ALA A 426 -3.47 -2.27 -19.66
C ALA A 426 -2.39 -3.35 -19.56
N ALA A 427 -2.47 -4.41 -20.38
CA ALA A 427 -1.49 -5.48 -20.38
C ALA A 427 -0.10 -4.99 -20.81
N ILE A 428 -0.02 -4.20 -21.88
CA ILE A 428 1.24 -3.63 -22.37
C ILE A 428 1.83 -2.67 -21.32
N SER A 429 1.01 -1.77 -20.78
CA SER A 429 1.44 -0.82 -19.77
C SER A 429 2.02 -1.51 -18.53
N TYR A 430 1.31 -2.52 -18.02
CA TYR A 430 1.75 -3.33 -16.89
C TYR A 430 3.03 -4.14 -17.21
N MET A 431 3.08 -4.83 -18.34
CA MET A 431 4.21 -5.68 -18.73
C MET A 431 5.51 -4.88 -18.87
N ILE A 432 5.44 -3.66 -19.43
CA ILE A 432 6.61 -2.80 -19.54
C ILE A 432 6.96 -2.22 -18.16
N THR A 433 5.99 -1.64 -17.45
CA THR A 433 6.24 -0.97 -16.16
C THR A 433 6.82 -1.93 -15.12
N SER A 434 6.29 -3.16 -15.02
CA SER A 434 6.74 -4.17 -14.05
C SER A 434 8.20 -4.61 -14.22
N LYS A 435 8.79 -4.47 -15.42
CA LYS A 435 10.23 -4.70 -15.64
C LYS A 435 11.11 -3.60 -15.07
N PHE A 436 10.64 -2.35 -15.10
CA PHE A 436 11.41 -1.20 -14.60
C PHE A 436 11.15 -0.91 -13.12
N GLN A 437 9.96 -1.25 -12.63
CA GLN A 437 9.56 -1.09 -11.24
C GLN A 437 8.93 -2.38 -10.75
N PRO A 438 9.61 -3.17 -9.89
CA PRO A 438 9.09 -4.47 -9.45
C PRO A 438 7.91 -4.37 -8.48
N HIS A 439 7.64 -3.19 -7.91
CA HIS A 439 6.60 -2.96 -6.92
C HIS A 439 5.74 -1.76 -7.31
N SER A 440 4.44 -1.87 -7.04
CA SER A 440 3.49 -0.77 -7.21
C SER A 440 3.76 0.37 -6.26
N VAL A 441 3.15 1.54 -6.52
CA VAL A 441 3.27 2.69 -5.63
C VAL A 441 2.80 2.38 -4.20
N TYR A 442 1.83 1.48 -4.03
CA TYR A 442 1.35 1.07 -2.71
C TYR A 442 2.25 0.08 -1.97
N THR A 443 3.02 -0.73 -2.69
CA THR A 443 3.81 -1.82 -2.11
C THR A 443 5.29 -1.49 -1.97
N MET A 444 5.80 -0.53 -2.76
CA MET A 444 7.20 -0.13 -2.79
C MET A 444 7.74 0.29 -1.40
N GLU A 445 6.99 1.09 -0.63
CA GLU A 445 7.43 1.54 0.70
C GLU A 445 7.58 0.36 1.68
N LEU A 446 6.67 -0.62 1.61
CA LEU A 446 6.74 -1.82 2.43
C LEU A 446 7.89 -2.73 1.98
N ALA A 447 8.09 -2.87 0.68
CA ALA A 447 9.17 -3.67 0.12
C ALA A 447 10.55 -3.13 0.53
N GLN A 448 10.75 -1.81 0.45
CA GLN A 448 11.99 -1.16 0.88
C GLN A 448 12.30 -1.36 2.37
N ARG A 449 11.27 -1.54 3.21
CA ARG A 449 11.40 -1.85 4.64
C ARG A 449 11.54 -3.35 4.94
N GLY A 450 11.35 -4.22 3.94
CA GLY A 450 11.28 -5.67 4.13
C GLY A 450 10.00 -6.14 4.84
N ASP A 451 8.94 -5.34 4.80
CA ASP A 451 7.67 -5.58 5.51
C ASP A 451 6.55 -6.10 4.59
N LEU A 452 6.77 -6.17 3.28
CA LEU A 452 5.78 -6.63 2.30
C LEU A 452 5.70 -8.17 2.28
N LEU A 453 4.50 -8.72 2.46
CA LEU A 453 4.25 -10.13 2.11
C LEU A 453 4.06 -10.24 0.59
N THR A 454 4.81 -11.14 -0.04
CA THR A 454 4.74 -11.39 -1.48
C THR A 454 3.94 -12.67 -1.77
N HIS A 455 3.41 -12.84 -2.98
CA HIS A 455 2.82 -14.11 -3.41
C HIS A 455 3.83 -15.27 -3.43
N ASP A 456 5.12 -14.97 -3.40
CA ASP A 456 6.16 -15.95 -3.10
C ASP A 456 6.00 -16.41 -1.64
N LYS A 457 5.46 -17.63 -1.49
CA LYS A 457 5.21 -18.29 -0.21
C LYS A 457 6.48 -18.41 0.62
N ASP A 458 7.64 -18.60 -0.01
CA ASP A 458 8.91 -18.74 0.68
C ASP A 458 9.34 -17.41 1.31
N GLN A 459 9.23 -16.31 0.56
CA GLN A 459 9.50 -14.96 1.09
C GLN A 459 8.51 -14.57 2.19
N THR A 460 7.23 -14.92 2.04
CA THR A 460 6.19 -14.65 3.04
C THR A 460 6.46 -15.38 4.35
N VAL A 461 6.86 -16.66 4.28
CA VAL A 461 7.26 -17.43 5.46
C VAL A 461 8.43 -16.78 6.18
N LEU A 462 9.49 -16.42 5.46
CA LEU A 462 10.68 -15.79 6.04
C LEU A 462 10.34 -14.45 6.70
N THR A 463 9.46 -13.68 6.09
CA THR A 463 9.02 -12.38 6.61
C THR A 463 8.25 -12.54 7.92
N LEU A 464 7.42 -13.59 8.06
CA LEU A 464 6.57 -13.83 9.23
C LEU A 464 7.29 -14.54 10.39
N MET A 465 8.48 -15.11 10.16
CA MET A 465 9.25 -15.81 11.19
C MET A 465 9.88 -14.83 12.19
N ASN A 466 9.79 -15.15 13.48
CA ASN A 466 10.40 -14.37 14.54
C ASN A 466 11.71 -15.02 15.00
N ILE A 467 12.81 -14.25 14.96
CA ILE A 467 14.15 -14.69 15.36
C ILE A 467 14.15 -15.18 16.81
N SER A 468 13.50 -14.45 17.71
CA SER A 468 13.51 -14.78 19.15
C SER A 468 12.92 -16.16 19.46
N GLN A 469 12.07 -16.70 18.58
CA GLN A 469 11.43 -18.00 18.76
C GLN A 469 12.28 -19.18 18.28
N VAL A 470 13.31 -18.92 17.47
CA VAL A 470 14.22 -19.95 16.95
C VAL A 470 15.59 -19.96 17.65
N VAL A 471 15.89 -18.95 18.48
CA VAL A 471 17.12 -18.93 19.29
C VAL A 471 17.05 -20.01 20.38
N GLU A 472 18.07 -20.86 20.39
CA GLU A 472 18.27 -21.93 21.36
C GLU A 472 19.30 -21.47 22.41
N LYS A 473 18.94 -21.58 23.69
CA LYS A 473 19.74 -21.09 24.83
C LYS A 473 20.37 -22.20 25.67
N ASN A 474 20.28 -23.45 25.23
CA ASN A 474 20.78 -24.63 25.96
C ASN A 474 22.25 -24.95 25.63
N PHE A 475 23.08 -23.93 25.43
CA PHE A 475 24.52 -24.04 25.20
C PHE A 475 25.24 -23.48 26.41
N ILE A 476 26.30 -24.17 26.85
CA ILE A 476 27.07 -23.76 28.02
C ILE A 476 28.21 -22.85 27.55
N PRO A 477 28.21 -21.56 27.94
CA PRO A 477 29.31 -20.67 27.63
C PRO A 477 30.56 -20.99 28.43
N LEU A 478 31.71 -20.81 27.80
CA LEU A 478 33.04 -20.97 28.37
C LEU A 478 33.73 -19.61 28.39
N GLU A 479 34.43 -19.29 29.47
CA GLU A 479 35.20 -18.05 29.58
C GLU A 479 36.58 -18.22 28.92
N ILE A 480 37.10 -17.15 28.34
CA ILE A 480 38.31 -17.19 27.50
C ILE A 480 39.59 -17.57 28.27
N ASP A 481 39.60 -17.35 29.58
CA ASP A 481 40.69 -17.59 30.52
C ASP A 481 40.66 -19.00 31.15
N MET A 482 39.59 -19.76 30.93
CA MET A 482 39.47 -21.15 31.40
C MET A 482 40.53 -22.07 30.80
N ASN A 483 40.92 -23.08 31.58
CA ASN A 483 41.82 -24.15 31.12
C ASN A 483 41.03 -25.34 30.55
N LEU A 484 41.73 -26.29 29.91
CA LEU A 484 41.09 -27.47 29.33
C LEU A 484 40.34 -28.30 30.39
N GLY A 485 40.85 -28.41 31.61
CA GLY A 485 40.17 -29.08 32.70
C GLY A 485 38.78 -28.49 33.01
N ASP A 486 38.69 -27.16 33.07
CA ASP A 486 37.44 -26.43 33.23
C ASP A 486 36.49 -26.64 32.05
N VAL A 487 37.00 -26.63 30.82
CA VAL A 487 36.21 -26.94 29.62
C VAL A 487 35.56 -28.32 29.73
N ILE A 488 36.30 -29.34 30.20
CA ILE A 488 35.75 -30.69 30.36
C ILE A 488 34.73 -30.75 31.51
N HIS A 489 35.10 -30.31 32.71
CA HIS A 489 34.25 -30.47 33.90
C HIS A 489 33.05 -29.54 33.94
N GLN A 490 33.21 -28.30 33.45
CA GLN A 490 32.18 -27.27 33.49
C GLN A 490 31.40 -27.18 32.18
N GLY A 491 32.04 -27.46 31.04
CA GLY A 491 31.43 -27.47 29.72
C GLY A 491 30.93 -28.85 29.30
N VAL A 492 31.85 -29.74 28.92
CA VAL A 492 31.56 -31.01 28.23
C VAL A 492 30.66 -31.92 29.06
N VAL A 493 30.99 -32.15 30.33
CA VAL A 493 30.22 -33.06 31.22
C VAL A 493 28.79 -32.57 31.44
N LYS A 494 28.56 -31.26 31.46
CA LYS A 494 27.25 -30.66 31.75
C LYS A 494 26.43 -30.39 30.48
N SER A 495 27.06 -30.44 29.30
CA SER A 495 26.44 -30.06 28.04
C SER A 495 25.81 -31.25 27.33
N SER A 496 24.69 -30.99 26.66
CA SER A 496 24.05 -31.91 25.69
C SER A 496 24.38 -31.54 24.24
N ARG A 497 25.29 -30.58 24.04
CA ARG A 497 25.66 -29.99 22.76
C ARG A 497 27.16 -30.17 22.50
N ASN A 498 27.51 -30.29 21.23
CA ASN A 498 28.88 -30.50 20.76
C ASN A 498 29.59 -29.20 20.34
N ILE A 499 29.02 -28.04 20.68
CA ILE A 499 29.56 -26.72 20.37
C ILE A 499 29.41 -25.84 21.60
N PHE A 500 30.49 -25.12 21.91
CA PHE A 500 30.58 -24.30 23.10
C PHE A 500 30.94 -22.86 22.69
N PRO A 501 30.11 -21.85 23.03
CA PRO A 501 30.44 -20.46 22.79
C PRO A 501 31.50 -20.01 23.78
N VAL A 502 32.49 -19.27 23.29
CA VAL A 502 33.52 -18.63 24.10
C VAL A 502 33.14 -17.16 24.31
N ILE A 503 33.18 -16.72 25.56
CA ILE A 503 32.85 -15.36 25.97
C ILE A 503 33.95 -14.69 26.78
N ASP A 504 33.99 -13.36 26.76
CA ASP A 504 34.82 -12.57 27.68
C ASP A 504 34.08 -12.28 29.01
N GLU A 505 34.78 -11.63 29.96
CA GLU A 505 34.23 -11.20 31.25
C GLU A 505 32.98 -10.32 31.14
N ASN A 506 32.81 -9.62 30.02
CA ASN A 506 31.66 -8.75 29.72
C ASN A 506 30.54 -9.47 28.95
N ARG A 507 30.62 -10.80 28.79
CA ARG A 507 29.73 -11.65 27.98
C ARG A 507 29.74 -11.34 26.47
N LYS A 508 30.77 -10.67 25.97
CA LYS A 508 30.96 -10.53 24.53
C LYS A 508 31.34 -11.86 23.92
N PHE A 509 30.80 -12.12 22.74
CA PHE A 509 31.08 -13.33 22.00
C PHE A 509 32.48 -13.27 21.36
N MET A 510 33.34 -14.24 21.66
CA MET A 510 34.73 -14.26 21.21
C MET A 510 35.00 -15.37 20.17
N GLY A 511 34.28 -16.48 20.23
CA GLY A 511 34.49 -17.61 19.32
C GLY A 511 33.68 -18.83 19.70
N ILE A 512 34.04 -19.97 19.10
CA ILE A 512 33.44 -21.28 19.40
C ILE A 512 34.52 -22.33 19.62
N ILE A 513 34.20 -23.37 20.38
CA ILE A 513 34.95 -24.61 20.47
C ILE A 513 34.01 -25.75 20.04
N LEU A 514 34.45 -26.60 19.12
CA LEU A 514 33.73 -27.83 18.79
C LEU A 514 34.28 -28.98 19.64
N LEU A 515 33.38 -29.87 20.07
CA LEU A 515 33.78 -31.06 20.81
C LEU A 515 34.74 -31.94 20.00
N ASP A 516 34.59 -31.97 18.67
CA ASP A 516 35.43 -32.73 17.77
C ASP A 516 36.89 -32.25 17.78
N ASP A 517 37.12 -30.95 17.96
CA ASP A 517 38.47 -30.35 17.92
C ASP A 517 39.28 -30.71 19.18
N ILE A 518 38.60 -30.84 20.32
CA ILE A 518 39.23 -31.20 21.59
C ILE A 518 39.21 -32.70 21.88
N ARG A 519 38.56 -33.53 21.05
CA ARG A 519 38.35 -34.96 21.34
C ARG A 519 39.65 -35.76 21.49
N SER A 520 40.71 -35.39 20.78
CA SER A 520 42.02 -36.06 20.87
C SER A 520 42.77 -35.74 22.17
N ILE A 521 42.48 -34.59 22.79
CA ILE A 521 43.18 -34.08 23.97
C ILE A 521 42.32 -34.11 25.24
N MET A 522 41.00 -34.26 25.13
CA MET A 522 40.04 -34.13 26.23
C MET A 522 40.24 -35.14 27.38
N PHE A 523 40.90 -36.27 27.14
CA PHE A 523 41.16 -37.30 28.16
C PHE A 523 42.63 -37.33 28.61
N ASN A 524 43.46 -36.40 28.12
CA ASN A 524 44.84 -36.30 28.53
C ASN A 524 44.95 -35.33 29.72
N GLU A 525 44.89 -35.88 30.94
CA GLU A 525 44.91 -35.11 32.20
C GLU A 525 46.15 -34.19 32.32
N LYS A 526 47.27 -34.52 31.67
CA LYS A 526 48.46 -33.66 31.67
C LYS A 526 48.23 -32.30 31.01
N LEU A 527 47.31 -32.23 30.06
CA LEU A 527 47.02 -31.02 29.30
C LEU A 527 45.98 -30.12 29.97
N TYR A 528 45.39 -30.56 31.09
CA TYR A 528 44.28 -29.84 31.73
C TYR A 528 44.67 -28.45 32.22
N ASP A 529 45.89 -28.31 32.73
CA ASP A 529 46.42 -27.04 33.23
C ASP A 529 47.30 -26.30 32.20
N GLU A 530 47.74 -26.99 31.14
CA GLU A 530 48.64 -26.43 30.12
C GLU A 530 47.90 -25.74 28.97
N VAL A 531 46.75 -26.30 28.54
CA VAL A 531 45.99 -25.79 27.39
C VAL A 531 44.88 -24.86 27.86
N LYS A 532 44.81 -23.65 27.30
CA LYS A 532 43.76 -22.67 27.59
C LYS A 532 42.72 -22.61 26.48
N VAL A 533 41.52 -22.13 26.81
CA VAL A 533 40.44 -21.89 25.85
C VAL A 533 40.87 -21.05 24.66
N GLN A 534 41.67 -20.00 24.89
CA GLN A 534 42.23 -19.16 23.83
C GLN A 534 43.08 -19.93 22.79
N ASP A 535 43.68 -21.06 23.17
CA ASP A 535 44.57 -21.84 22.30
C ASP A 535 43.79 -22.80 21.39
N ILE A 536 42.56 -23.16 21.80
CA ILE A 536 41.70 -24.15 21.12
C ILE A 536 40.44 -23.53 20.50
N MET A 537 40.12 -22.28 20.81
CA MET A 537 38.97 -21.60 20.23
C MET A 537 39.21 -21.27 18.75
N GLN A 538 38.13 -21.29 17.98
CA GLN A 538 38.12 -20.87 16.59
C GLN A 538 37.05 -19.82 16.33
N GLN A 539 37.20 -19.09 15.22
CA GLN A 539 36.16 -18.17 14.77
C GLN A 539 34.93 -18.95 14.33
N ALA A 540 33.75 -18.41 14.65
CA ALA A 540 32.51 -18.94 14.10
C ALA A 540 32.47 -18.70 12.58
N PRO A 541 31.94 -19.64 11.78
CA PRO A 541 31.84 -19.48 10.33
C PRO A 541 31.08 -18.22 9.89
N GLU A 542 30.08 -17.85 10.67
CA GLU A 542 29.28 -16.63 10.52
C GLU A 542 28.67 -16.26 11.87
N ILE A 543 28.19 -15.02 12.02
CA ILE A 543 27.55 -14.55 13.27
C ILE A 543 26.20 -13.90 12.92
N ILE A 544 25.16 -14.24 13.66
CA ILE A 544 23.81 -13.66 13.49
C ILE A 544 23.63 -12.50 14.46
N ASP A 545 23.33 -11.30 13.95
CA ASP A 545 23.01 -10.12 14.75
C ASP A 545 21.48 -9.94 14.84
N ILE A 546 20.92 -10.03 16.05
CA ILE A 546 19.47 -9.92 16.28
C ILE A 546 18.88 -8.57 15.83
N GLU A 547 19.63 -7.47 15.93
CA GLU A 547 19.11 -6.13 15.61
C GLU A 547 19.15 -5.86 14.10
N ASN A 548 20.18 -6.37 13.43
CA ASN A 548 20.47 -6.04 12.04
C ASN A 548 20.04 -7.12 11.04
N ASP A 549 20.12 -8.40 11.41
CA ASP A 549 19.81 -9.49 10.48
C ASP A 549 18.31 -9.78 10.42
N ARG A 550 17.84 -10.03 9.19
CA ARG A 550 16.49 -10.56 8.93
C ARG A 550 16.58 -12.05 8.61
N MET A 551 15.46 -12.76 8.72
CA MET A 551 15.39 -14.21 8.44
C MET A 551 15.92 -14.61 7.08
N LYS A 552 15.72 -13.78 6.05
CA LYS A 552 16.29 -13.99 4.72
C LYS A 552 17.81 -13.98 4.74
N THR A 553 18.41 -13.01 5.44
CA THR A 553 19.86 -12.91 5.63
C THR A 553 20.39 -14.08 6.45
N ILE A 554 19.69 -14.46 7.53
CA ILE A 554 20.06 -15.62 8.36
C ILE A 554 20.09 -16.90 7.54
N MET A 555 19.06 -17.14 6.72
CA MET A 555 19.01 -18.35 5.89
C MET A 555 20.11 -18.35 4.83
N LYS A 556 20.45 -17.18 4.28
CA LYS A 556 21.60 -17.00 3.39
C LYS A 556 22.93 -17.31 4.10
N LYS A 557 23.14 -16.81 5.32
CA LYS A 557 24.33 -17.14 6.15
C LYS A 557 24.48 -18.65 6.36
N PHE A 558 23.39 -19.39 6.61
CA PHE A 558 23.42 -20.85 6.72
C PHE A 558 23.72 -21.59 5.40
N GLN A 559 23.37 -20.99 4.26
CA GLN A 559 23.67 -21.55 2.93
C GLN A 559 25.13 -21.30 2.54
N GLU A 560 25.65 -20.09 2.78
CA GLU A 560 27.01 -19.71 2.40
C GLU A 560 28.06 -20.33 3.35
N SER A 561 27.81 -20.34 4.65
CA SER A 561 28.74 -20.91 5.63
C SER A 561 28.71 -22.44 5.72
N ASN A 562 27.68 -23.10 5.17
CA ASN A 562 27.39 -24.52 5.37
C ASN A 562 27.36 -24.99 6.85
N ALA A 563 27.28 -24.06 7.80
CA ALA A 563 27.29 -24.37 9.23
C ALA A 563 25.97 -25.04 9.67
N TRP A 564 26.06 -25.91 10.68
CA TRP A 564 24.89 -26.51 11.33
C TRP A 564 24.31 -25.63 12.44
N ASN A 565 25.17 -24.87 13.12
CA ASN A 565 24.82 -23.94 14.19
C ASN A 565 25.56 -22.63 13.98
N LEU A 566 24.86 -21.51 14.11
CA LEU A 566 25.46 -20.17 14.07
C LEU A 566 25.17 -19.44 15.39
N PRO A 567 26.17 -18.76 15.98
CA PRO A 567 26.00 -17.97 17.19
C PRO A 567 25.11 -16.74 16.91
N VAL A 568 24.36 -16.35 17.93
CA VAL A 568 23.48 -15.19 17.91
C VAL A 568 23.99 -14.18 18.92
N VAL A 569 24.15 -12.94 18.47
CA VAL A 569 24.61 -11.81 19.28
C VAL A 569 23.61 -10.67 19.27
N GLU A 570 23.62 -9.90 20.35
CA GLU A 570 22.89 -8.63 20.49
C GLU A 570 23.88 -7.57 21.00
N LYS A 571 24.19 -6.58 20.16
CA LYS A 571 25.23 -5.56 20.45
C LYS A 571 26.58 -6.16 20.83
N GLY A 572 26.93 -7.30 20.22
CA GLY A 572 28.17 -8.04 20.48
C GLY A 572 28.11 -9.00 21.68
N ASN A 573 27.05 -8.98 22.48
CA ASN A 573 26.88 -9.91 23.60
C ASN A 573 26.29 -11.23 23.12
N TYR A 574 26.78 -12.35 23.64
CA TYR A 574 26.28 -13.67 23.30
C TYR A 574 24.85 -13.90 23.85
N VAL A 575 23.94 -14.37 22.99
CA VAL A 575 22.53 -14.62 23.35
C VAL A 575 22.14 -16.10 23.26
N GLY A 576 22.73 -16.85 22.31
CA GLY A 576 22.38 -18.23 22.02
C GLY A 576 22.92 -18.70 20.68
N PHE A 577 22.43 -19.84 20.19
CA PHE A 577 22.64 -20.29 18.81
C PHE A 577 21.32 -20.46 18.08
N ILE A 578 21.37 -20.44 16.76
CA ILE A 578 20.31 -21.00 15.91
C ILE A 578 20.88 -22.24 15.23
N SER A 579 20.14 -23.35 15.26
CA SER A 579 20.46 -24.52 14.44
C SER A 579 19.71 -24.48 13.11
N LYS A 580 20.36 -24.99 12.06
CA LYS A 580 19.78 -25.13 10.72
C LYS A 580 18.50 -25.98 10.75
N SER A 581 18.49 -27.03 11.57
CA SER A 581 17.31 -27.89 11.76
C SER A 581 16.14 -27.15 12.42
N LYS A 582 16.37 -26.40 13.51
CA LYS A 582 15.31 -25.62 14.17
C LYS A 582 14.76 -24.55 13.25
N LEU A 583 15.64 -23.88 12.49
CA LEU A 583 15.25 -22.87 11.50
C LEU A 583 14.36 -23.49 10.41
N LEU A 584 14.78 -24.59 9.80
CA LEU A 584 14.01 -25.28 8.75
C LEU A 584 12.69 -25.89 9.26
N THR A 585 12.65 -26.37 10.50
CA THR A 585 11.40 -26.85 11.12
C THR A 585 10.44 -25.69 11.39
N ALA A 586 10.95 -24.56 11.90
CA ALA A 586 10.14 -23.36 12.10
C ALA A 586 9.62 -22.82 10.77
N TYR A 587 10.47 -22.81 9.74
CA TYR A 587 10.12 -22.49 8.36
C TYR A 587 8.99 -23.39 7.86
N ARG A 588 9.16 -24.72 7.91
CA ARG A 588 8.16 -25.68 7.43
C ARG A 588 6.83 -25.54 8.17
N LYS A 589 6.86 -25.36 9.49
CA LYS A 589 5.64 -25.13 10.29
C LYS A 589 4.91 -23.88 9.83
N LYS A 590 5.65 -22.81 9.56
CA LYS A 590 5.09 -21.55 9.09
C LYS A 590 4.59 -21.64 7.65
N LEU A 591 5.28 -22.39 6.79
CA LEU A 591 4.84 -22.68 5.43
C LEU A 591 3.49 -23.39 5.43
N ILE A 592 3.30 -24.38 6.32
CA ILE A 592 1.99 -25.04 6.48
C ILE A 592 0.92 -24.05 6.93
N GLU A 593 1.21 -23.16 7.89
CA GLU A 593 0.25 -22.12 8.33
C GLU A 593 -0.10 -21.08 7.26
N VAL A 594 0.78 -20.87 6.27
CA VAL A 594 0.57 -19.92 5.16
C VAL A 594 -0.09 -20.61 3.96
N THR A 595 0.06 -21.93 3.81
CA THR A 595 -0.45 -22.70 2.66
C THR A 595 -1.86 -23.25 2.88
N VAL A 596 -2.34 -23.27 4.14
CA VAL A 596 -3.69 -23.71 4.55
C VAL A 596 -4.52 -22.49 4.93
#